data_AF-A0A8S9UMB4-F1
#
_entry.id   AF-A0A8S9UMB4-F1
#
_cell.length_a   1.000
_cell.length_b   1.000
_cell.length_c   1.000
_cell.angle_alpha   90.00
_cell.angle_beta   90.00
_cell.angle_gamma   90.00
#
_symmetry.space_group_name_H-M   'P 1'
#
loop_
_entity.id
_entity.type
_entity.pdbx_description
1 polymer ?
#
loop_
_entity_poly.entity_id
_entity_poly.type
_entity_poly.pdbx_seq_one_letter_code
_entity_poly.pdbx_strand_id
1 'polypeptide(L)' 'MVRAAGSDGPISTVPLFTPILPPMIESVLHEALIRWKRERRDYESKMQDHCRVADEDYEVVVQSI' A
#
# COMPACT_ATOMS: atom_id res chain seq x y z
N MET A 1 -27.73 29.84 26.43
CA MET A 1 -27.40 28.72 25.51
C MET A 1 -25.92 28.42 25.66
N VAL A 2 -25.60 27.21 26.10
CA VAL A 2 -24.25 26.74 26.48
C VAL A 2 -23.38 26.46 25.25
N ARG A 3 -22.09 26.79 25.35
CA ARG A 3 -21.06 26.58 24.32
C ARG A 3 -20.82 25.09 24.07
N ALA A 4 -20.76 24.70 22.80
CA ALA A 4 -20.34 23.36 22.39
C ALA A 4 -18.82 23.22 22.54
N ALA A 5 -18.39 22.30 23.40
CA ALA A 5 -16.99 21.87 23.47
C ALA A 5 -16.72 20.94 22.29
N GLY A 6 -15.89 21.38 21.35
CA GLY A 6 -15.28 20.50 20.36
C GLY A 6 -14.34 19.55 21.09
N SER A 7 -14.73 18.28 21.20
CA SER A 7 -13.84 17.20 21.62
C SER A 7 -12.87 16.93 20.48
N ASP A 8 -11.67 17.48 20.58
CA ASP A 8 -10.54 17.16 19.71
C ASP A 8 -10.12 15.72 20.00
N GLY A 9 -10.73 14.78 19.29
CA GLY A 9 -10.34 13.37 19.33
C GLY A 9 -8.90 13.22 18.80
N PRO A 10 -8.16 12.17 19.19
CA PRO A 10 -6.82 11.95 18.68
C PRO A 10 -6.89 11.89 17.15
N ILE A 11 -6.34 12.92 16.51
CA ILE A 11 -6.11 12.92 15.07
C ILE A 11 -5.11 11.80 14.85
N SER A 12 -5.62 10.61 14.52
CA SER A 12 -4.82 9.52 14.00
C SER A 12 -4.13 10.11 12.78
N THR A 13 -2.86 10.45 12.93
CA THR A 13 -2.00 10.93 11.85
C THR A 13 -1.70 9.73 10.95
N VAL A 14 -2.73 9.27 10.23
CA VAL A 14 -2.55 8.41 9.08
C VAL A 14 -1.76 9.26 8.09
N PRO A 15 -0.54 8.84 7.69
CA PRO A 15 0.20 9.57 6.69
C PRO A 15 -0.69 9.71 5.45
N LEU A 16 -0.84 10.93 4.95
CA LEU A 16 -1.61 11.23 3.74
C LEU A 16 -1.15 10.38 2.54
N PHE A 17 0.11 9.94 2.57
CA PHE A 17 0.71 9.05 1.59
C PHE A 17 1.33 7.85 2.30
N THR A 18 0.66 6.70 2.24
CA THR A 18 1.28 5.42 2.56
C THR A 18 1.70 4.77 1.25
N PRO A 19 3.00 4.72 0.91
CA PRO A 19 3.45 4.11 -0.33
C PRO A 19 3.14 2.61 -0.32
N ILE A 20 2.69 2.08 -1.45
CA ILE A 20 2.52 0.65 -1.66
C ILE A 20 3.91 0.07 -1.93
N LEU A 21 4.47 -0.69 -0.98
CA LEU A 21 5.83 -1.22 -1.07
C LEU A 21 5.86 -2.67 -1.56
N PRO A 22 6.79 -3.04 -2.45
CA PRO A 22 6.93 -4.42 -2.90
C PRO A 22 7.41 -5.33 -1.76
N PRO A 23 6.96 -6.60 -1.70
CA PRO A 23 7.41 -7.53 -0.68
C PRO A 23 8.88 -7.91 -0.90
N MET A 24 9.67 -7.93 0.18
CA MET A 24 11.05 -8.41 0.17
C MET A 24 11.12 -9.93 0.32
N ILE A 25 12.10 -10.55 -0.32
CA ILE A 25 12.42 -11.96 -0.09
C ILE A 25 13.26 -12.06 1.19
N GLU A 26 12.65 -12.55 2.27
CA GLU A 26 13.33 -12.70 3.57
C GLU A 26 14.15 -13.99 3.69
N SER A 27 13.81 -15.01 2.90
CA SER A 27 14.43 -16.33 2.94
C SER A 27 14.25 -17.07 1.62
N VAL A 28 15.21 -17.95 1.30
CA VAL A 28 15.20 -18.81 0.10
C VAL A 28 14.62 -20.21 0.37
N LEU A 29 14.07 -20.44 1.56
CA LEU A 29 13.34 -21.68 1.86
C LEU A 29 12.05 -21.77 1.05
N HIS A 30 11.64 -23.00 0.73
CA HIS A 30 10.48 -23.26 -0.14
C HIS A 30 9.20 -22.56 0.33
N GLU A 31 8.86 -22.71 1.61
CA GLU A 31 7.66 -22.10 2.20
C GLU A 31 7.70 -20.57 2.15
N ALA A 32 8.87 -19.98 2.41
CA ALA A 32 9.06 -18.53 2.35
C ALA A 32 8.88 -18.01 0.92
N LEU A 33 9.37 -18.73 -0.09
CA LEU A 33 9.18 -18.38 -1.50
C LEU A 33 7.73 -18.56 -1.97
N ILE A 34 7.01 -19.57 -1.47
CA ILE A 34 5.57 -19.73 -1.74
C ILE A 34 4.80 -18.54 -1.16
N ARG A 35 5.10 -18.16 0.08
CA ARG A 35 4.48 -17.00 0.74
C ARG A 35 4.77 -15.73 -0.04
N TRP A 36 6.04 -15.45 -0.33
CA TRP A 36 6.46 -14.28 -1.11
C TRP A 36 5.76 -14.21 -2.47
N LYS A 37 5.60 -15.33 -3.18
CA LYS A 37 4.85 -15.37 -4.46
C LYS A 37 3.39 -14.97 -4.31
N ARG A 38 2.75 -15.27 -3.18
CA ARG A 38 1.36 -14.85 -2.90
C ARG A 38 1.32 -13.34 -2.63
N GLU A 39 2.17 -12.88 -1.72
CA GLU A 39 2.30 -11.46 -1.37
C GLU A 39 2.63 -10.59 -2.58
N ARG A 40 3.48 -11.08 -3.49
CA ARG A 40 3.86 -10.37 -4.71
C ARG A 40 2.66 -10.17 -5.63
N ARG A 41 1.79 -11.16 -5.80
CA ARG A 41 0.55 -11.02 -6.59
C ARG A 41 -0.43 -10.04 -5.96
N ASP A 42 -0.58 -10.09 -4.64
CA ASP A 42 -1.47 -9.18 -3.92
C ASP A 42 -0.97 -7.72 -4.03
N TYR A 43 0.34 -7.52 -3.99
CA TYR A 43 0.96 -6.21 -4.26
C TYR A 43 0.69 -5.73 -5.69
N GLU A 44 0.86 -6.58 -6.71
CA GLU A 44 0.62 -6.21 -8.12
C GLU A 44 -0.83 -5.80 -8.34
N SER A 45 -1.78 -6.55 -7.77
CA SER A 45 -3.20 -6.22 -7.82
C SER A 45 -3.50 -4.84 -7.22
N LYS A 46 -2.93 -4.55 -6.03
CA LYS A 46 -3.08 -3.23 -5.38
C LYS A 46 -2.46 -2.10 -6.20
N MET A 47 -1.29 -2.34 -6.78
CA MET A 47 -0.63 -1.35 -7.64
C MET A 47 -1.43 -1.09 -8.92
N GLN A 48 -1.99 -2.11 -9.56
CA GLN A 48 -2.86 -1.94 -10.72
C GLN A 48 -4.11 -1.13 -10.38
N ASP A 49 -4.75 -1.44 -9.24
CA ASP A 49 -5.89 -0.66 -8.75
C ASP A 49 -5.53 0.81 -8.49
N HIS A 50 -4.35 1.06 -7.91
CA HIS A 50 -3.85 2.41 -7.66
C HIS A 50 -3.56 3.17 -8.95
N CYS A 51 -2.87 2.54 -9.91
CA CYS A 51 -2.58 3.13 -11.22
C CYS A 51 -3.89 3.47 -11.95
N ARG A 52 -4.90 2.59 -11.90
CA ARG A 52 -6.23 2.86 -12.47
C ARG A 52 -6.91 4.07 -11.83
N VAL A 53 -6.76 4.28 -10.52
CA VAL A 53 -7.32 5.44 -9.82
C VAL A 53 -6.57 6.72 -10.19
N ALA A 54 -5.25 6.63 -10.39
CA ALA A 54 -4.39 7.74 -10.77
C ALA A 54 -4.41 8.06 -12.28
N ASP A 55 -5.09 7.25 -13.09
CA ASP A 55 -5.02 7.27 -14.57
C ASP A 55 -3.57 7.09 -15.10
N GLU A 56 -2.77 6.33 -14.35
CA GLU A 56 -1.39 5.99 -14.68
C GLU A 56 -1.32 4.60 -15.34
N ASP A 57 -0.35 4.42 -16.26
CA ASP A 57 -0.05 3.11 -16.83
C ASP A 57 0.84 2.31 -15.88
N TYR A 58 0.32 1.18 -15.41
CA TYR A 58 1.02 0.25 -14.53
C TYR A 58 2.38 -0.20 -15.10
N GLU A 59 2.47 -0.48 -16.40
CA GLU A 59 3.71 -0.96 -17.03
C GLU A 59 4.82 0.10 -16.99
N VAL A 60 4.45 1.38 -17.11
CA VAL A 60 5.38 2.50 -16.98
C VAL A 60 5.83 2.66 -15.53
N VAL A 61 4.92 2.48 -14.57
CA VAL A 61 5.20 2.59 -13.13
C VAL A 61 6.17 1.50 -12.66
N VAL A 62 6.01 0.25 -13.12
CA VAL A 62 6.86 -0.87 -12.66
C VAL A 62 8.21 -1.00 -13.37
N GLN A 63 8.36 -0.41 -14.56
CA GLN A 63 9.63 -0.37 -15.29
C GLN A 63 10.57 0.73 -14.80
N SER A 64 10.05 1.69 -14.03
CA SER A 64 10.85 2.78 -13.45
C SER A 64 11.62 2.26 -12.23
N ILE A 65 12.80 1.69 -12.46
CA ILE A 65 13.77 1.24 -11.43
C ILE A 65 15.15 1.80 -11.71
#